data_AF-G4RCS6-F1
#
_entry.id   AF-G4RCS6-F1
#
_cell.length_a   1.000
_cell.length_b   1.000
_cell.length_c   1.000
_cell.angle_alpha   90.00
_cell.angle_beta   90.00
_cell.angle_gamma   90.00
#
_symmetry.space_group_name_H-M   'P 1'
#
loop_
_entity.id
_entity.type
_entity.pdbx_description
1 polymer ?
#
loop_
_entity_poly.entity_id
_entity_poly.type
_entity_poly.pdbx_seq_one_letter_code
_entity_poly.pdbx_strand_id
1 'polypeptide(L)' 'MGSEDGATPPDLVHGFADAIPNSDFQVIEGAGHLPCIETPQPVAAAIAALTTRAKNREHAQ' A
#
# COMPACT_ATOMS: atom_id res chain seq x y z
N MET A 1 -3.54 1.58 1.39
CA MET A 1 -4.60 1.59 2.41
C MET A 1 -5.40 2.87 2.26
N GLY A 2 -6.74 2.85 2.25
CA GLY A 2 -7.50 4.10 2.25
C GLY A 2 -7.49 4.77 3.63
N SER A 3 -7.32 6.10 3.69
CA SER A 3 -7.27 6.86 4.95
C SER A 3 -8.57 6.83 5.75
N GLU A 4 -9.70 6.60 5.09
CA GLU A 4 -11.06 6.64 5.68
C GLU A 4 -11.67 5.23 5.87
N ASP A 5 -10.88 4.18 5.72
CA ASP A 5 -11.35 2.81 5.90
C ASP A 5 -11.70 2.52 7.37
N GLY A 6 -12.99 2.35 7.66
CA GLY A 6 -13.47 1.96 8.98
C GLY A 6 -13.51 0.44 9.24
N ALA A 7 -13.44 -0.40 8.20
CA ALA A 7 -13.47 -1.85 8.34
C ALA A 7 -12.10 -2.41 8.73
N THR A 8 -11.03 -1.87 8.13
CA THR A 8 -9.65 -2.20 8.46
C THR A 8 -8.83 -0.93 8.68
N PRO A 9 -8.94 -0.24 9.83
CA PRO A 9 -8.33 1.09 10.02
C PRO A 9 -6.83 1.14 9.69
N PRO A 10 -6.32 2.28 9.13
CA PRO A 10 -4.93 2.39 8.70
C PRO A 10 -3.90 1.99 9.75
N ASP A 11 -4.10 2.40 11.01
CA ASP A 11 -3.17 2.08 12.11
C ASP A 11 -3.07 0.57 12.37
N LEU A 12 -4.19 -0.16 12.26
CA LEU A 12 -4.22 -1.61 12.43
C LEU A 12 -3.43 -2.29 11.31
N VAL A 13 -3.67 -1.87 10.06
CA VAL A 13 -3.00 -2.44 8.89
C VAL A 13 -1.51 -2.08 8.88
N HIS A 14 -1.14 -0.87 9.33
CA HIS A 14 0.24 -0.45 9.46
C HIS A 14 1.00 -1.33 10.45
N GLY A 15 0.43 -1.59 11.64
CA GLY A 15 1.04 -2.49 12.61
C GLY A 15 1.20 -3.92 12.10
N PHE A 16 0.28 -4.39 11.24
CA PHE A 16 0.43 -5.67 10.56
C PHE A 16 1.54 -5.65 9.51
N ALA A 17 1.66 -4.56 8.75
CA ALA A 17 2.72 -4.40 7.75
C ALA A 17 4.12 -4.39 8.39
N ASP A 18 4.28 -3.73 9.54
CA ASP A 18 5.54 -3.69 10.31
C ASP A 18 6.03 -5.08 10.74
N ALA A 19 5.12 -6.05 10.91
CA ALA A 19 5.46 -7.42 11.25
C ALA A 19 5.97 -8.25 10.05
N ILE A 20 5.91 -7.72 8.83
CA ILE A 20 6.29 -8.43 7.60
C ILE A 20 7.63 -7.89 7.09
N PRO A 21 8.70 -8.70 7.05
CA PRO A 21 9.98 -8.26 6.51
C PRO A 21 9.87 -7.83 5.05
N ASN A 22 10.55 -6.73 4.70
CA ASN A 22 10.57 -6.15 3.35
C ASN A 22 9.21 -5.70 2.82
N SER A 23 8.20 -5.51 3.68
CA SER A 23 6.94 -4.90 3.29
C SER A 23 7.10 -3.40 3.05
N ASP A 24 6.18 -2.83 2.27
CA ASP A 24 5.99 -1.40 2.15
C ASP A 24 4.53 -1.09 2.52
N PHE A 25 4.32 -0.02 3.29
CA PHE A 25 2.98 0.46 3.64
C PHE A 25 2.77 1.88 3.09
N GLN A 26 1.60 2.13 2.52
CA GLN A 26 1.22 3.44 1.97
C GLN A 26 -0.26 3.71 2.22
N VAL A 27 -0.54 4.91 2.72
CA VAL A 27 -1.89 5.46 2.85
C VAL A 27 -2.26 6.26 1.61
N ILE A 28 -3.52 6.16 1.20
CA ILE A 28 -4.14 6.87 0.09
C ILE A 28 -5.21 7.78 0.70
N GLU A 29 -4.91 9.06 0.70
CA GLU A 29 -5.77 10.09 1.28
C GLU A 29 -7.10 10.20 0.53
N GLY A 30 -8.19 10.33 1.29
CA GLY A 30 -9.56 10.48 0.78
C GLY A 30 -10.19 9.22 0.21
N ALA A 31 -9.61 8.05 0.47
CA ALA A 31 -10.16 6.76 0.05
C ALA A 31 -10.63 5.92 1.24
N GLY A 32 -11.69 5.15 1.06
CA GLY A 32 -12.25 4.24 2.05
C GLY A 32 -11.69 2.83 1.92
N HIS A 33 -12.56 1.84 2.09
CA HIS A 33 -12.19 0.42 2.10
C HIS A 33 -11.75 -0.11 0.73
N LEU A 34 -12.16 0.54 -0.36
CA LEU A 34 -11.93 0.07 -1.73
C LEU A 34 -11.15 1.13 -2.53
N PRO A 35 -9.92 1.48 -2.12
CA PRO A 35 -9.16 2.57 -2.75
C PRO A 35 -8.87 2.32 -4.23
N CYS A 36 -8.84 1.06 -4.68
CA CYS A 36 -8.66 0.71 -6.09
C CYS A 36 -9.87 1.06 -6.97
N ILE A 37 -11.05 1.24 -6.38
CA ILE A 37 -12.28 1.67 -7.06
C ILE A 37 -12.52 3.16 -6.83
N GLU A 38 -12.33 3.62 -5.59
CA GLU A 38 -12.61 5.01 -5.17
C GLU A 38 -11.57 5.99 -5.72
N THR A 39 -10.29 5.61 -5.69
CA THR A 39 -9.15 6.44 -6.12
C THR A 39 -8.14 5.61 -6.92
N PRO A 40 -8.48 5.18 -8.15
CA PRO A 40 -7.69 4.18 -8.87
C PRO A 40 -6.28 4.64 -9.26
N GLN A 41 -6.08 5.93 -9.55
CA GLN A 41 -4.79 6.45 -10.03
C GLN A 41 -3.68 6.37 -8.96
N PRO A 42 -3.89 6.83 -7.71
CA PRO A 42 -2.92 6.61 -6.62
C PRO A 42 -2.56 5.13 -6.40
N VAL A 43 -3.54 4.23 -6.48
CA VAL A 43 -3.29 2.78 -6.33
C VAL A 43 -2.41 2.26 -7.46
N ALA A 44 -2.74 2.59 -8.71
CA ALA A 44 -1.95 2.16 -9.86
C ALA A 44 -0.50 2.65 -9.78
N ALA A 45 -0.28 3.90 -9.35
CA ALA A 45 1.05 4.46 -9.13
C ALA A 45 1.82 3.70 -8.03
N ALA A 46 1.16 3.37 -6.92
CA ALA A 46 1.78 2.60 -5.84
C ALA A 46 2.21 1.19 -6.30
N ILE A 47 1.38 0.51 -7.10
CA ILE A 47 1.70 -0.81 -7.68
C ILE A 47 2.88 -0.72 -8.65
N ALA A 48 2.91 0.30 -9.52
CA ALA A 48 4.02 0.51 -10.43
C ALA A 48 5.34 0.74 -9.67
N ALA A 49 5.30 1.55 -8.61
CA ALA A 49 6.47 1.80 -7.77
C ALA A 49 6.95 0.53 -7.04
N LEU A 50 6.03 -0.27 -6.50
CA LEU A 50 6.34 -1.56 -5.87
C LEU A 50 7.04 -2.50 -6.86
N THR A 51 6.51 -2.61 -8.08
CA THR A 51 7.06 -3.49 -9.12
C THR A 51 8.49 -3.11 -9.49
N THR A 52 8.77 -1.80 -9.60
CA THR A 52 10.12 -1.29 -9.85
C THR A 52 11.07 -1.64 -8.70
N ARG A 53 10.64 -1.47 -7.44
CA ARG A 53 11.46 -1.83 -6.27
C ARG A 53 11.74 -3.32 -6.19
N ALA A 54 10.74 -4.16 -6.42
CA ALA A 54 10.88 -5.62 -6.40
C ALA A 54 11.96 -6.08 -7.40
N LYS A 55 11.90 -5.62 -8.65
CA LYS A 55 12.90 -5.91 -9.68
C LYS A 55 14.31 -5.46 -9.30
N ASN A 56 14.43 -4.30 -8.64
CA ASN A 56 15.74 -3.79 -8.22
C ASN A 56 16.34 -4.62 -7.07
N ARG A 57 15.50 -5.17 -6.18
CA ARG A 57 15.96 -6.04 -5.09
C ARG A 57 16.43 -7.40 -5.61
N GLU A 58 15.78 -7.96 -6.63
CA GLU A 58 16.21 -9.21 -7.27
C GLU A 58 17.59 -9.12 -7.93
N HIS A 59 17.94 -7.98 -8.51
CA HIS A 59 19.26 -7.77 -9.14
C HIS A 59 20.39 -7.41 -8.14
N ALA A 60 20.04 -7.07 -6.90
CA ALA A 60 21.00 -6.71 -5.86
C ALA A 60 21.38 -7.89 -4.95
N GLN A 61 20.78 -9.07 -5.17
CA GLN A 61 21.07 -10.35 -4.51
C GLN A 61 21.91 -11.24 -5.42
#